data_AF-A0A6M2CX07-F1
#
_entry.id   AF-A0A6M2CX07-F1
#
_cell.length_a   1.000
_cell.length_b   1.000
_cell.length_c   1.000
_cell.angle_alpha   90.00
_cell.angle_beta   90.00
_cell.angle_gamma   90.00
#
_symmetry.space_group_name_H-M   'P 1'
#
loop_
_entity.id
_entity.type
_entity.pdbx_description
1 polymer ?
#
loop_
_entity_poly.entity_id
_entity_poly.type
_entity_poly.pdbx_seq_one_letter_code
_entity_poly.pdbx_strand_id
1 'polypeptide(L)'
;SLDSKTTPLEKLWCLKTTLKMLSEEIYDSTAYSCARLKNPNEQLHLTSDDLIPILACLIVRCKLPYLESDLYYIQNFSWNLPEKDMLGYTLVTFQAAKEFLRLQDTSHLKPSHTPLRREITPTELMHVTARLQISEKKNDGSSSSGDEVAKNATTAPKSRPIDRQLEQAAKLIEASTSEFHQRETEELQELFKNGDEKATIGDFLSGLQDSIGVTYGKL
;
A
#
# COMPACT_ATOMS: atom_id res chain seq x y z
N SER A 1 0.30 10.96 -8.18
CA SER A 1 0.75 9.57 -8.40
C SER A 1 0.79 9.30 -9.91
N LEU A 2 1.62 8.36 -10.38
CA LEU A 2 1.72 8.00 -11.80
C LEU A 2 0.49 7.20 -12.26
N ASP A 3 0.02 6.27 -11.43
CA ASP A 3 -1.11 5.39 -11.73
C ASP A 3 -2.45 6.13 -11.82
N SER A 4 -2.55 7.30 -11.16
CA SER A 4 -3.77 8.12 -11.17
C SER A 4 -3.93 8.95 -12.45
N LYS A 5 -2.98 8.87 -13.40
CA LYS A 5 -3.02 9.60 -14.66
C LYS A 5 -3.55 8.70 -15.76
N THR A 6 -4.41 9.23 -16.62
CA THR A 6 -5.08 8.45 -17.67
C THR A 6 -4.41 8.63 -19.03
N THR A 7 -3.95 9.84 -19.34
CA THR A 7 -3.34 10.11 -20.65
C THR A 7 -1.82 9.87 -20.67
N PRO A 8 -1.25 9.49 -21.82
CA PRO A 8 0.21 9.33 -21.99
C PRO A 8 0.98 10.59 -21.61
N LEU A 9 0.46 11.76 -22.01
CA LEU A 9 1.08 13.04 -21.76
C LEU A 9 1.08 13.40 -20.27
N GLU A 10 -0.01 13.16 -19.55
CA GLU A 10 -0.06 13.42 -18.10
C GLU A 10 0.87 12.50 -17.31
N LYS A 11 0.97 11.22 -17.71
CA LYS A 11 1.92 10.28 -17.12
C LYS A 11 3.35 10.77 -17.36
N LEU A 12 3.69 11.15 -18.59
CA LEU A 12 5.01 11.66 -18.90
C LEU A 12 5.35 12.97 -18.19
N TRP A 13 4.38 13.87 -18.03
CA TRP A 13 4.54 15.07 -17.21
C TRP A 13 4.76 14.75 -15.74
N CYS A 14 4.06 13.74 -15.20
CA CYS A 14 4.31 13.26 -13.84
C CYS A 14 5.78 12.82 -13.69
N LEU A 15 6.28 12.01 -14.64
CA LEU A 15 7.67 11.57 -14.66
C LEU A 15 8.66 12.74 -14.75
N LYS A 16 8.39 13.73 -15.61
CA LYS A 16 9.23 14.92 -15.79
C LYS A 16 9.29 15.74 -14.50
N THR A 17 8.16 15.95 -13.84
CA THR A 17 8.11 16.65 -12.56
C THR A 17 8.89 15.89 -11.49
N THR A 18 8.76 14.57 -11.42
CA THR A 18 9.56 13.75 -10.50
C THR A 18 11.06 13.88 -10.78
N LEU A 19 11.47 13.83 -12.04
CA LEU A 19 12.88 13.98 -12.42
C LEU A 19 13.42 15.37 -12.08
N LYS A 20 12.62 16.41 -12.27
CA LYS A 20 12.96 17.78 -11.90
C LYS A 20 13.16 17.90 -10.37
N MET A 21 12.20 17.42 -9.58
CA MET A 21 12.30 17.46 -8.12
C MET A 21 13.49 16.65 -7.61
N LEU A 22 13.77 15.49 -8.22
CA LEU A 22 14.93 14.69 -7.89
C LEU A 22 16.23 15.48 -8.10
N SER A 23 16.38 16.12 -9.26
CA SER A 23 17.56 16.93 -9.57
C SER A 23 17.69 18.13 -8.61
N GLU A 24 16.60 18.85 -8.35
CA GLU A 24 16.57 19.98 -7.41
C GLU A 24 17.01 19.53 -6.00
N GLU A 25 16.45 18.44 -5.49
CA GLU A 25 16.82 17.88 -4.19
C GLU A 25 18.31 17.48 -4.11
N ILE A 26 18.87 16.92 -5.19
CA ILE A 26 20.29 16.59 -5.25
C ILE A 26 21.15 17.86 -5.17
N TYR A 27 20.82 18.88 -5.95
CA TYR A 27 21.57 20.15 -5.97
C TYR A 27 21.48 20.91 -4.64
N ASP A 28 20.33 20.83 -3.97
CA ASP A 28 20.10 21.46 -2.66
C ASP A 28 20.67 20.63 -1.50
N SER A 29 21.04 19.37 -1.74
CA SER A 29 21.57 18.49 -0.71
C SER A 29 22.87 19.03 -0.10
N THR A 30 23.04 18.82 1.20
CA THR A 30 24.28 19.17 1.91
C THR A 30 25.48 18.41 1.33
N ALA A 31 25.28 17.16 0.87
CA ALA A 31 26.33 16.37 0.25
C ALA A 31 26.88 17.03 -1.03
N TYR A 32 25.99 17.52 -1.89
CA TYR A 32 26.37 18.23 -3.11
C TYR A 32 27.06 19.57 -2.78
N SER A 33 26.51 20.32 -1.83
CA SER A 33 27.12 21.57 -1.36
C SER A 33 28.54 21.35 -0.79
N CYS A 34 28.75 20.29 -0.01
CA CYS A 34 30.06 19.92 0.51
C CYS A 34 31.03 19.47 -0.60
N ALA A 35 30.56 18.72 -1.60
CA ALA A 35 31.37 18.34 -2.76
C ALA A 35 31.82 19.57 -3.54
N ARG A 36 30.92 20.53 -3.76
CA ARG A 36 31.23 21.82 -4.41
C ARG A 36 32.23 22.65 -3.62
N LEU A 37 32.13 22.68 -2.29
CA LEU A 37 33.11 23.39 -1.45
C LEU A 37 34.52 22.79 -1.52
N LYS A 38 34.65 21.47 -1.75
CA LYS A 38 35.96 20.82 -1.93
C LYS A 38 36.61 21.21 -3.25
N ASN A 39 35.82 21.42 -4.31
CA ASN A 39 36.29 21.78 -5.64
C ASN A 39 35.56 23.05 -6.15
N PRO A 40 35.84 24.24 -5.57
CA PRO A 40 35.06 25.45 -5.83
C PRO A 40 35.21 26.00 -7.25
N ASN A 41 36.26 25.61 -7.96
CA ASN A 41 36.54 26.05 -9.34
C ASN A 41 35.95 25.11 -10.40
N GLU A 42 35.40 23.97 -9.98
CA GLU A 42 34.85 22.97 -10.89
C GLU A 42 33.33 22.99 -10.80
N GLN A 43 32.67 23.22 -11.94
CA GLN A 43 31.22 23.19 -11.99
C GLN A 43 30.78 21.72 -12.02
N LEU A 44 30.44 21.19 -10.84
CA LEU A 44 29.77 19.90 -10.76
C LEU A 44 28.45 19.99 -11.51
N HIS A 45 28.20 19.03 -12.39
CA HIS A 45 26.95 18.89 -13.12
C HIS A 45 26.49 17.46 -12.96
N LEU A 46 25.21 17.28 -12.67
CA LEU A 46 24.63 15.95 -12.63
C LEU A 46 24.53 15.41 -14.06
N THR A 47 25.26 14.33 -14.35
CA THR A 47 25.23 13.68 -15.66
C THR A 47 24.21 12.55 -15.69
N SER A 48 23.93 12.00 -16.87
CA SER A 48 23.05 10.82 -16.98
C SER A 48 23.63 9.60 -16.26
N ASP A 49 24.95 9.46 -16.18
CA ASP A 49 25.63 8.37 -15.47
C ASP A 49 25.39 8.44 -13.95
N ASP A 50 25.18 9.64 -13.40
CA ASP A 50 24.79 9.84 -12.00
C ASP A 50 23.27 9.68 -11.83
N LEU A 51 22.49 10.28 -12.73
CA LEU A 51 21.04 10.40 -12.59
C LEU A 51 20.32 9.06 -12.76
N ILE A 52 20.76 8.21 -13.69
CA ILE A 52 20.12 6.92 -13.99
C ILE A 52 20.15 5.97 -12.76
N PRO A 53 21.31 5.72 -12.10
CA PRO A 53 21.36 4.91 -10.89
C PRO A 53 20.56 5.49 -9.72
N ILE A 54 20.54 6.82 -9.56
CA ILE A 54 19.76 7.47 -8.50
C ILE A 54 18.25 7.30 -8.77
N LEU A 55 17.82 7.48 -10.02
CA LEU A 55 16.44 7.27 -10.42
C LEU A 55 16.02 5.80 -10.26
N ALA A 56 16.90 4.85 -10.60
CA ALA A 56 16.68 3.43 -10.37
C ALA A 56 16.46 3.11 -8.88
N CYS A 57 17.27 3.70 -7.99
CA CYS A 57 17.05 3.60 -6.55
C CYS A 57 15.66 4.13 -6.15
N LEU A 58 15.25 5.28 -6.67
CA LEU A 58 13.94 5.86 -6.40
C LEU A 58 12.80 4.94 -6.85
N ILE A 59 12.88 4.39 -8.06
CA ILE A 59 11.89 3.45 -8.61
C ILE A 59 11.69 2.24 -7.68
N VAL A 60 12.79 1.64 -7.20
CA VAL A 60 12.75 0.51 -6.26
C VAL A 60 12.10 0.91 -4.93
N ARG A 61 12.42 2.09 -4.41
CA ARG A 61 11.83 2.61 -3.16
C ARG A 61 10.34 2.91 -3.29
N CYS A 62 9.92 3.44 -4.43
CA CYS A 62 8.52 3.77 -4.71
C CYS A 62 7.67 2.55 -5.06
N LYS A 63 8.28 1.40 -5.37
CA LYS A 63 7.59 0.14 -5.70
C LYS A 63 6.54 0.32 -6.81
N LEU A 64 6.92 0.92 -7.93
CA LEU A 64 6.03 1.18 -9.06
C LEU A 64 5.69 -0.13 -9.80
N PRO A 65 4.51 -0.73 -9.61
CA PRO A 65 4.23 -2.09 -10.11
C PRO A 65 3.94 -2.11 -11.62
N TYR A 66 3.43 -1.00 -12.16
CA TYR A 66 3.02 -0.88 -13.55
C TYR A 66 4.00 -0.07 -14.40
N LEU A 67 5.21 0.20 -13.90
CA LEU A 67 6.17 1.08 -14.58
C LEU A 67 6.48 0.62 -16.01
N GLU A 68 6.71 -0.67 -16.25
CA GLU A 68 6.97 -1.20 -17.60
C GLU A 68 5.80 -0.91 -18.54
N SER A 69 4.59 -1.24 -18.12
CA SER A 69 3.36 -1.02 -18.90
C SER A 69 3.09 0.47 -19.12
N ASP A 70 3.32 1.32 -18.12
CA ASP A 70 3.19 2.77 -18.23
C ASP A 70 4.18 3.36 -19.23
N LEU A 71 5.45 2.93 -19.19
CA LEU A 71 6.46 3.40 -20.14
C LEU A 71 6.14 2.95 -21.56
N TYR A 72 5.70 1.70 -21.73
CA TYR A 72 5.23 1.19 -23.01
C TYR A 72 4.01 1.98 -23.52
N TYR A 73 3.05 2.27 -22.65
CA TYR A 73 1.87 3.05 -22.97
C TYR A 73 2.25 4.47 -23.42
N ILE A 74 3.14 5.15 -22.68
CA ILE A 74 3.63 6.47 -23.04
C ILE A 74 4.32 6.44 -24.41
N GLN A 75 5.21 5.48 -24.63
CA GLN A 75 6.00 5.39 -25.86
C GLN A 75 5.12 5.20 -27.11
N ASN A 76 4.06 4.38 -27.01
CA ASN A 76 3.27 3.99 -28.18
C ASN A 76 2.03 4.86 -28.40
N PHE A 77 1.50 5.52 -27.37
CA PHE A 77 0.25 6.28 -27.46
C PHE A 77 0.42 7.80 -27.33
N SER A 78 1.67 8.30 -27.23
CA SER A 78 1.94 9.74 -27.29
C SER A 78 1.92 10.23 -28.73
N TRP A 79 0.71 10.54 -29.24
CA TRP A 79 0.52 10.88 -30.66
C TRP A 79 1.26 12.12 -31.16
N ASN A 80 1.73 12.99 -30.28
CA ASN A 80 2.68 14.06 -30.60
C ASN A 80 3.38 14.51 -29.31
N LEU A 81 4.65 14.15 -29.14
CA LEU A 81 5.49 14.78 -28.13
C LEU A 81 6.01 16.10 -28.72
N PRO A 82 5.87 17.24 -28.02
CA PRO A 82 6.45 18.49 -28.50
C PRO A 82 7.96 18.31 -28.67
N GLU A 83 8.45 18.48 -29.91
CA GLU A 83 9.84 18.24 -30.29
C GLU A 83 10.84 19.09 -29.49
N LYS A 84 10.37 20.23 -28.96
CA LYS A 84 11.13 21.16 -28.11
C LYS A 84 11.09 20.85 -26.61
N ASP A 85 10.23 19.95 -26.17
CA ASP A 85 10.09 19.68 -24.74
C ASP A 85 11.05 18.58 -24.29
N MET A 86 11.73 18.79 -23.14
CA MET A 86 12.56 17.79 -22.43
C MET A 86 11.80 16.50 -22.01
N LEU A 87 10.57 16.32 -22.49
CA LEU A 87 9.74 15.14 -22.31
C LEU A 87 10.37 13.90 -22.97
N GLY A 88 11.01 14.06 -24.13
CA GLY A 88 11.75 12.97 -24.79
C GLY A 88 12.91 12.46 -23.93
N TYR A 89 13.73 13.39 -23.42
CA TYR A 89 14.81 13.07 -22.47
C TYR A 89 14.28 12.36 -21.21
N THR A 90 13.15 12.83 -20.67
CA THR A 90 12.51 12.21 -19.50
C THR A 90 12.17 10.75 -19.78
N LEU A 91 11.49 10.47 -20.90
CA LEU A 91 11.09 9.11 -21.26
C LEU A 91 12.32 8.19 -21.40
N VAL A 92 13.34 8.64 -22.15
CA VAL A 92 14.58 7.88 -22.35
C VAL A 92 15.31 7.63 -21.02
N THR A 93 15.35 8.61 -20.12
CA THR A 93 16.00 8.46 -18.81
C THR A 93 15.29 7.41 -17.94
N PHE A 94 13.95 7.41 -17.92
CA PHE A 94 13.19 6.38 -17.20
C PHE A 94 13.33 4.99 -17.83
N GLN A 95 13.36 4.90 -19.16
CA GLN A 95 13.65 3.64 -19.86
C GLN A 95 15.05 3.12 -19.54
N ALA A 96 16.05 3.99 -19.51
CA ALA A 96 17.41 3.63 -19.14
C ALA A 96 17.50 3.17 -17.67
N ALA A 97 16.81 3.84 -16.74
CA ALA A 97 16.76 3.40 -15.34
C ALA A 97 16.07 2.04 -15.17
N LYS A 98 15.02 1.78 -15.94
CA LYS A 98 14.33 0.48 -15.99
C LYS A 98 15.25 -0.62 -16.52
N GLU A 99 15.96 -0.39 -17.63
CA GLU A 99 16.94 -1.35 -18.15
C GLU A 99 18.14 -1.51 -17.21
N PHE A 100 18.58 -0.43 -16.54
CA PHE A 100 19.63 -0.49 -15.52
C PHE A 100 19.25 -1.49 -14.41
N LEU A 101 18.02 -1.40 -13.89
CA LEU A 101 17.49 -2.34 -12.88
C LEU A 101 17.42 -3.77 -13.39
N ARG A 102 17.00 -3.97 -14.65
CA ARG A 102 16.91 -5.30 -15.27
C ARG A 102 18.28 -5.97 -15.41
N LEU A 103 19.33 -5.20 -15.66
CA LEU A 103 20.69 -5.71 -15.85
C LEU A 103 21.47 -5.89 -14.54
N GLN A 104 20.95 -5.40 -13.40
CA GLN A 104 21.64 -5.57 -12.12
C GLN A 104 21.59 -7.02 -11.65
N ASP A 105 22.75 -7.59 -11.38
CA ASP A 105 22.83 -8.83 -10.60
C ASP A 105 22.66 -8.52 -9.10
N THR A 106 21.59 -9.08 -8.54
CA THR A 106 21.25 -8.90 -7.12
C THR A 106 21.63 -10.12 -6.26
N SER A 107 22.24 -11.15 -6.86
CA SER A 107 22.64 -12.38 -6.18
C SER A 107 23.56 -12.16 -4.97
N HIS A 108 24.37 -11.09 -5.01
CA HIS A 108 25.31 -10.71 -3.96
C HIS A 108 24.69 -9.86 -2.85
N LEU A 109 23.45 -9.37 -3.01
CA LEU A 109 22.81 -8.51 -2.03
C LEU A 109 22.28 -9.34 -0.86
N LYS A 110 22.51 -8.87 0.38
CA LYS A 110 21.96 -9.52 1.57
C LYS A 110 20.43 -9.40 1.56
N PRO A 111 19.68 -10.50 1.76
CA PRO A 111 18.24 -10.43 1.93
C PRO A 111 17.88 -9.45 3.05
N SER A 112 16.88 -8.60 2.81
CA SER A 112 16.37 -7.71 3.86
C SER A 112 15.84 -8.55 5.03
N HIS A 113 16.26 -8.23 6.25
CA HIS A 113 15.75 -8.88 7.47
C HIS A 113 14.29 -8.53 7.79
N THR A 114 13.67 -7.63 7.02
CA THR A 114 12.23 -7.40 7.08
C THR A 114 11.52 -8.39 6.16
N PRO A 115 10.82 -9.41 6.70
CA PRO A 115 10.03 -10.27 5.85
C PRO A 115 8.91 -9.44 5.22
N LEU A 116 8.92 -9.32 3.89
CA LEU A 116 7.75 -8.91 3.11
C LEU A 116 6.69 -10.01 3.25
N ARG A 117 6.03 -10.08 4.42
CA ARG A 117 4.87 -10.94 4.59
C ARG A 117 3.72 -10.30 3.81
N ARG A 118 3.34 -10.96 2.70
CA ARG A 118 2.12 -10.60 1.95
C ARG A 118 0.85 -10.86 2.76
N GLU A 119 0.96 -11.66 3.82
CA GLU A 119 -0.15 -12.14 4.62
C GLU A 119 0.12 -11.84 6.10
N ILE A 120 -0.83 -11.15 6.75
CA ILE A 120 -0.84 -10.98 8.20
C ILE A 120 -1.28 -12.29 8.83
N THR A 121 -0.51 -12.81 9.77
CA THR A 121 -0.94 -14.02 10.48
C THR A 121 -2.15 -13.70 11.38
N PRO A 122 -3.07 -14.64 11.64
CA PRO A 122 -4.20 -14.42 12.56
C PRO A 122 -3.76 -13.93 13.94
N THR A 123 -2.60 -14.37 14.41
CA THR A 123 -1.97 -13.93 15.66
C THR A 123 -1.48 -12.49 15.59
N GLU A 124 -0.86 -12.07 14.49
CA GLU A 124 -0.44 -10.67 14.29
C GLU A 124 -1.67 -9.76 14.16
N LEU A 125 -2.71 -10.21 13.47
CA LEU A 125 -3.98 -9.49 13.36
C LEU A 125 -4.62 -9.29 14.74
N MET A 126 -4.68 -10.35 15.56
CA MET A 126 -5.17 -10.27 16.94
C MET A 126 -4.37 -9.26 17.78
N HIS A 127 -3.04 -9.24 17.63
CA HIS A 127 -2.19 -8.25 18.31
C HIS A 127 -2.43 -6.81 17.86
N VAL A 128 -2.64 -6.58 16.55
CA VAL A 128 -2.97 -5.26 15.99
C VAL A 128 -4.34 -4.78 16.50
N THR A 129 -5.35 -5.66 16.48
CA THR A 129 -6.70 -5.36 16.99
C THR A 129 -6.68 -5.07 18.50
N ALA A 130 -5.95 -5.86 19.28
CA ALA A 130 -5.79 -5.62 20.71
C ALA A 130 -5.13 -4.26 21.00
N ARG A 131 -4.12 -3.85 20.21
CA ARG A 131 -3.49 -2.54 20.37
C ARG A 131 -4.42 -1.37 20.06
N LEU A 132 -5.29 -1.51 19.06
CA LEU A 132 -6.29 -0.48 18.75
C LEU A 132 -7.32 -0.34 19.87
N GLN A 133 -7.81 -1.45 20.43
CA GLN A 133 -8.74 -1.44 21.57
C GLN A 133 -8.12 -0.88 22.86
N ILE A 134 -6.82 -1.10 23.08
CA ILE A 134 -6.10 -0.51 24.23
C ILE A 134 -5.90 1.00 24.05
N SER A 135 -5.69 1.46 22.81
CA SER A 135 -5.50 2.89 22.52
C SER A 135 -6.79 3.70 22.68
N GLU A 136 -7.96 3.10 22.45
CA GLU A 136 -9.26 3.74 22.74
C GLU A 136 -9.50 3.89 24.24
N LYS A 137 -9.00 2.96 25.07
CA LYS A 137 -9.23 2.97 26.51
C LYS A 137 -8.33 3.93 27.31
N LYS A 138 -7.39 4.61 26.66
CA LYS A 138 -6.40 5.48 27.33
C LYS A 138 -6.57 6.98 27.04
N ASN A 139 -7.59 7.39 26.29
CA ASN A 139 -7.80 8.81 25.97
C ASN A 139 -8.95 9.50 26.73
N ASP A 140 -9.58 8.81 27.68
CA ASP A 140 -10.52 9.44 28.62
C ASP A 140 -9.82 9.66 29.97
N GLY A 141 -9.04 10.73 30.08
CA GLY A 141 -8.60 11.22 31.38
C GLY A 141 -7.23 11.88 31.46
N SER A 142 -7.02 12.98 30.74
CA SER A 142 -6.08 14.02 31.22
C SER A 142 -6.42 15.39 30.65
N SER A 143 -7.48 15.98 31.19
CA SER A 143 -7.62 17.44 31.24
C SER A 143 -8.13 17.79 32.63
N SER A 144 -7.26 18.35 33.48
CA SER A 144 -7.70 19.36 34.45
C SER A 144 -6.50 20.09 35.05
N SER A 145 -6.36 21.32 34.58
CA SER A 145 -5.84 22.46 35.33
C SER A 145 -6.81 22.89 36.43
N GLY A 146 -6.28 23.19 37.62
CA GLY A 146 -6.80 24.26 38.50
C GLY A 146 -8.05 23.97 39.34
N ASP A 147 -7.84 23.99 40.65
CA ASP A 147 -8.63 24.63 41.71
C ASP A 147 -10.08 24.22 42.07
N GLU A 148 -10.19 23.89 43.38
CA GLU A 148 -11.23 24.21 44.36
C GLU A 148 -12.52 23.35 44.53
N VAL A 149 -12.56 22.66 45.70
CA VAL A 149 -13.60 22.69 46.75
C VAL A 149 -14.91 21.86 46.62
N ALA A 150 -15.01 20.91 47.58
CA ALA A 150 -16.16 20.45 48.39
C ALA A 150 -17.31 19.54 47.88
N LYS A 151 -17.37 18.38 48.57
CA LYS A 151 -18.52 17.72 49.25
C LYS A 151 -19.59 16.91 48.46
N ASN A 152 -19.73 15.68 48.98
CA ASN A 152 -20.93 14.88 49.28
C ASN A 152 -21.48 13.82 48.28
N ALA A 153 -21.57 12.61 48.85
CA ALA A 153 -22.66 11.62 48.79
C ALA A 153 -22.81 10.68 47.57
N THR A 154 -22.53 9.40 47.84
CA THR A 154 -23.22 8.17 47.39
C THR A 154 -24.39 8.33 46.41
N THR A 155 -24.26 7.76 45.21
CA THR A 155 -25.32 6.99 44.53
C THR A 155 -24.74 6.20 43.34
N ALA A 156 -25.24 4.98 43.13
CA ALA A 156 -24.88 4.10 42.02
C ALA A 156 -25.05 4.78 40.64
N PRO A 157 -24.19 4.49 39.64
CA PRO A 157 -24.25 5.17 38.36
C PRO A 157 -25.50 4.70 37.61
N LYS A 158 -26.49 5.58 37.48
CA LYS A 158 -27.56 5.45 36.49
C LYS A 158 -26.91 5.56 35.10
N SER A 159 -26.78 4.44 34.41
CA SER A 159 -26.35 4.37 33.01
C SER A 159 -27.20 5.31 32.17
N ARG A 160 -26.57 6.15 31.35
CA ARG A 160 -27.26 7.15 30.54
C ARG A 160 -28.14 6.45 29.50
N PRO A 161 -29.23 7.09 29.03
CA PRO A 161 -30.13 6.49 28.03
C PRO A 161 -29.40 6.08 26.73
N ILE A 162 -28.30 6.76 26.41
CA ILE A 162 -27.43 6.47 25.26
C ILE A 162 -26.64 5.16 25.45
N ASP A 163 -26.18 4.88 26.68
CA ASP A 163 -25.43 3.65 26.98
C ASP A 163 -26.31 2.42 26.81
N ARG A 164 -27.58 2.51 27.23
CA ARG A 164 -28.58 1.44 27.00
C ARG A 164 -28.85 1.19 25.51
N GLN A 165 -28.83 2.25 24.69
CA GLN A 165 -29.01 2.10 23.25
C GLN A 165 -27.78 1.48 22.59
N LEU A 166 -26.57 1.85 23.02
CA LEU A 166 -25.33 1.22 22.57
C LEU A 166 -25.27 -0.27 22.95
N GLU A 167 -25.66 -0.62 24.17
CA GLU A 167 -25.69 -2.00 24.64
C GLU A 167 -26.74 -2.84 23.88
N GLN A 168 -27.90 -2.25 23.57
CA GLN A 168 -28.90 -2.90 22.72
C GLN A 168 -28.44 -3.07 21.27
N ALA A 169 -27.75 -2.08 20.70
CA ALA A 169 -27.19 -2.16 19.35
C ALA A 169 -26.09 -3.23 19.27
N ALA A 170 -25.20 -3.28 20.25
CA ALA A 170 -24.16 -4.31 20.34
C ALA A 170 -24.76 -5.72 20.42
N LYS A 171 -25.81 -5.90 21.24
CA LYS A 171 -26.50 -7.18 21.39
C LYS A 171 -27.24 -7.61 20.12
N LEU A 172 -27.77 -6.66 19.35
CA LEU A 172 -28.41 -6.92 18.06
C LEU A 172 -27.37 -7.35 17.00
N ILE A 173 -26.21 -6.70 16.98
CA ILE A 173 -25.11 -7.08 16.07
C ILE A 173 -24.59 -8.47 16.42
N GLU A 174 -24.37 -8.75 17.71
CA GLU A 174 -23.91 -10.07 18.18
C GLU A 174 -24.91 -11.18 17.85
N ALA A 175 -26.21 -10.96 18.07
CA ALA A 175 -27.25 -11.92 17.69
C ALA A 175 -27.30 -12.14 16.17
N SER A 176 -27.14 -11.07 15.38
CA SER A 176 -27.15 -11.13 13.92
C SER A 176 -25.93 -11.85 13.35
N THR A 177 -24.76 -11.80 14.01
CA THR A 177 -23.55 -12.50 13.56
C THR A 177 -23.45 -13.91 14.11
N SER A 178 -24.06 -14.20 15.27
CA SER A 178 -24.11 -15.57 15.80
C SER A 178 -24.96 -16.49 14.94
N GLU A 179 -26.07 -16.01 14.36
CA GLU A 179 -26.88 -16.80 13.43
C GLU A 179 -26.12 -17.13 12.13
N PHE A 180 -25.25 -16.21 11.68
CA PHE A 180 -24.40 -16.42 10.52
C PHE A 180 -23.32 -17.47 10.79
N HIS A 181 -22.61 -17.36 11.92
CA HIS A 181 -21.61 -18.36 12.31
C HIS A 181 -22.22 -19.72 12.62
N GLN A 182 -23.43 -19.77 13.19
CA GLN A 182 -24.11 -21.03 13.43
C GLN A 182 -24.46 -21.74 12.12
N ARG A 183 -25.00 -21.02 11.12
CA ARG A 183 -25.27 -21.59 9.79
C ARG A 183 -24.00 -22.05 9.08
N GLU A 184 -22.92 -21.26 9.15
CA GLU A 184 -21.62 -21.64 8.57
C GLU A 184 -21.07 -22.92 9.21
N THR A 185 -21.20 -23.08 10.54
CA THR A 185 -20.81 -24.32 11.21
C THR A 185 -21.74 -25.50 10.90
N GLU A 186 -23.05 -25.28 10.75
CA GLU A 186 -24.01 -26.33 10.39
C GLU A 186 -23.82 -26.81 8.94
N GLU A 187 -23.55 -25.90 7.99
CA GLU A 187 -23.21 -26.24 6.60
C GLU A 187 -21.89 -27.02 6.51
N LEU A 188 -20.86 -26.61 7.24
CA LEU A 188 -19.60 -27.36 7.33
C LEU A 188 -19.83 -28.75 7.94
N GLN A 189 -20.66 -28.85 8.97
CA GLN A 189 -20.92 -30.12 9.66
C GLN A 189 -21.78 -31.08 8.82
N GLU A 190 -22.73 -30.57 8.01
CA GLU A 190 -23.45 -31.38 7.01
C GLU A 190 -22.54 -31.87 5.87
N LEU A 191 -21.60 -31.04 5.42
CA LEU A 191 -20.59 -31.42 4.42
C LEU A 191 -19.70 -32.58 4.91
N PHE A 192 -19.30 -32.58 6.18
CA PHE A 192 -18.52 -33.69 6.76
C PHE A 192 -19.36 -34.94 7.06
N LYS A 193 -20.68 -34.80 7.22
CA LYS A 193 -21.58 -35.93 7.50
C LYS A 193 -22.02 -36.68 6.24
N ASN A 194 -22.01 -36.00 5.09
CA ASN A 194 -22.35 -36.59 3.79
C ASN A 194 -21.12 -37.10 3.00
N GLY A 195 -19.91 -36.94 3.55
CA GLY A 195 -18.64 -37.26 2.89
C GLY A 195 -18.12 -38.68 3.13
N ASP A 196 -18.95 -39.72 3.03
CA ASP A 196 -18.49 -41.13 3.07
C ASP A 196 -18.42 -41.81 1.69
N GLU A 197 -18.56 -41.05 0.60
CA GLU A 197 -18.23 -41.54 -0.74
C GLU A 197 -17.24 -40.61 -1.44
N LYS A 198 -15.98 -41.07 -1.52
CA LYS A 198 -14.92 -40.69 -2.48
C LYS A 198 -15.17 -39.39 -3.28
N ALA A 199 -15.07 -38.24 -2.63
CA ALA A 199 -14.99 -36.97 -3.35
C ALA A 199 -13.54 -36.73 -3.78
N THR A 200 -13.28 -37.02 -5.06
CA THR A 200 -12.01 -36.73 -5.72
C THR A 200 -11.85 -35.21 -5.83
N ILE A 201 -10.64 -34.69 -5.58
CA ILE A 201 -10.26 -33.25 -5.61
C ILE A 201 -10.74 -32.48 -6.87
N GLY A 202 -11.18 -33.16 -7.92
CA GLY A 202 -11.76 -32.56 -9.13
C GLY A 202 -13.10 -31.85 -8.92
N ASP A 203 -14.00 -32.36 -8.06
CA ASP A 203 -15.35 -31.79 -7.92
C ASP A 203 -15.37 -30.44 -7.17
N PHE A 204 -14.36 -30.20 -6.33
CA PHE A 204 -14.17 -28.92 -5.65
C PHE A 204 -13.90 -27.77 -6.63
N LEU A 205 -13.13 -28.02 -7.70
CA LEU A 205 -12.79 -26.99 -8.68
C LEU A 205 -13.96 -26.69 -9.64
N SER A 206 -14.83 -27.68 -9.87
CA SER A 206 -16.01 -27.51 -10.73
C SER A 206 -17.05 -26.58 -10.12
N GLY A 207 -17.28 -26.62 -8.80
CA GLY A 207 -18.23 -25.73 -8.12
C GLY A 207 -17.78 -24.26 -8.04
N LEU A 208 -16.48 -24.00 -8.10
CA LEU A 208 -15.93 -22.64 -8.13
C LEU A 208 -16.09 -21.97 -9.50
N GLN A 209 -16.25 -22.75 -10.57
CA GLN A 209 -16.39 -22.23 -11.93
C GLN A 209 -17.79 -21.62 -12.18
N ASP A 210 -18.82 -22.08 -11.47
CA ASP A 210 -20.19 -21.59 -11.64
C ASP A 210 -20.53 -20.35 -10.80
N SER A 211 -19.74 -20.06 -9.74
CA SER A 211 -19.96 -18.87 -8.89
C SER A 211 -19.24 -17.61 -9.38
N ILE A 212 -18.26 -17.75 -10.28
CA ILE A 212 -17.54 -16.64 -10.91
C ILE A 212 -17.87 -16.70 -12.41
N GLY A 213 -18.90 -15.95 -12.82
CA GLY A 213 -19.42 -15.92 -14.19
C GLY A 213 -18.43 -15.35 -15.23
N VAL A 214 -17.33 -16.07 -15.49
CA VAL A 214 -16.35 -15.74 -16.52
C VAL A 214 -16.11 -16.99 -17.37
N THR A 215 -16.89 -17.12 -18.43
CA THR A 215 -16.67 -18.10 -19.49
C THR A 215 -15.59 -17.58 -20.43
N TYR A 216 -14.42 -18.22 -20.46
CA TYR A 216 -13.47 -18.04 -21.56
C TYR A 216 -13.84 -18.99 -22.70
N GLY A 217 -14.19 -18.40 -23.86
CA GLY A 217 -14.46 -19.11 -25.09
C GLY A 217 -13.22 -19.84 -25.61
N LYS A 218 -13.44 -21.09 -26.04
CA LYS A 218 -12.46 -21.93 -26.75
C LYS A 218 -12.19 -21.33 -28.14
N LEU A 219 -10.89 -21.23 -28.47
CA LEU A 219 -10.39 -21.37 -29.84
C LEU A 219 -9.91 -22.82 -30.00
#